data_AF-A0A969M4V3-F1
#
_entry.id   AF-A0A969M4V3-F1
#
_cell.length_a   1.000
_cell.length_b   1.000
_cell.length_c   1.000
_cell.angle_alpha   90.00
_cell.angle_beta   90.00
_cell.angle_gamma   90.00
#
_symmetry.space_group_name_H-M   'P 1'
#
loop_
_entity.id
_entity.type
_entity.pdbx_description
1 polymer ?
#
loop_
_entity_poly.entity_id
_entity_poly.type
_entity_poly.pdbx_seq_one_letter_code
_entity_poly.pdbx_strand_id
1 'polypeptide(L)' 'MSSEAASPPFRRAARVRRLSLVNFRSWRHAVLDPGDAPVVLVGPNGAGKTNIIEAVSFL' A
#
# COMPACT_ATOMS: atom_id res chain seq x y z
N MET A 1 -7.59 24.82 -21.73
CA MET A 1 -7.16 23.41 -21.64
C MET A 1 -6.68 23.17 -20.23
N SER A 2 -7.21 22.11 -19.62
CA SER A 2 -7.49 21.97 -18.20
C SER A 2 -6.25 22.04 -17.31
N SER A 3 -6.33 22.91 -16.30
CA SER A 3 -5.40 22.93 -15.16
C SER A 3 -5.59 21.62 -14.39
N GLU A 4 -4.58 20.75 -14.45
CA GLU A 4 -4.47 19.60 -13.55
C GLU A 4 -4.25 20.19 -12.14
N ALA A 5 -5.33 20.28 -11.36
CA ALA A 5 -5.26 20.74 -10.00
C ALA A 5 -4.30 19.82 -9.24
N ALA A 6 -3.07 20.30 -9.01
CA ALA A 6 -2.10 19.60 -8.18
C ALA A 6 -2.79 19.26 -6.87
N SER A 7 -2.98 17.95 -6.62
CA SER A 7 -3.61 17.46 -5.40
C SER A 7 -2.87 18.10 -4.22
N PRO A 8 -3.58 18.59 -3.19
CA PRO A 8 -2.94 19.27 -2.07
C PRO A 8 -1.82 18.37 -1.54
N PRO A 9 -0.62 18.91 -1.25
CA PRO A 9 0.46 18.09 -0.74
C PRO A 9 -0.07 17.38 0.50
N PHE A 10 -0.06 16.03 0.48
CA PHE A 10 -0.38 15.25 1.66
C PHE A 10 0.47 15.82 2.80
N ARG A 11 -0.17 16.51 3.75
CA ARG A 11 0.52 17.11 4.92
C ARG A 11 1.40 16.02 5.51
N ARG A 12 2.67 16.32 5.85
CA ARG A 12 3.67 15.35 6.33
C ARG A 12 3.02 14.28 7.23
N ALA A 13 2.66 13.16 6.64
CA ALA A 13 2.03 12.03 7.28
C ALA A 13 3.03 10.88 7.27
N ALA A 14 2.97 10.02 8.30
CA ALA A 14 3.71 8.77 8.28
C ALA A 14 3.33 7.97 7.03
N ARG A 15 4.33 7.38 6.37
CA ARG A 15 4.17 6.66 5.11
C ARG A 15 5.02 5.41 5.09
N VAL A 16 4.43 4.32 4.64
CA VAL A 16 5.10 3.03 4.48
C VAL A 16 5.96 3.10 3.23
N ARG A 17 7.29 3.16 3.41
CA ARG A 17 8.24 3.13 2.28
C ARG A 17 8.60 1.72 1.83
N ARG A 18 8.48 0.76 2.73
CA ARG A 18 8.74 -0.66 2.49
C ARG A 18 7.89 -1.48 3.44
N LEU A 19 7.24 -2.53 2.92
CA LEU A 19 6.50 -3.51 3.68
C LEU A 19 6.99 -4.91 3.31
N SER A 20 7.66 -5.57 4.25
CA SER A 20 8.12 -6.96 4.09
C SER A 20 7.18 -7.89 4.86
N LEU A 21 6.61 -8.86 4.16
CA LEU A 21 5.76 -9.90 4.73
C LEU A 21 6.51 -11.23 4.67
N VAL A 22 6.68 -11.89 5.81
CA VAL A 22 7.33 -13.21 5.92
C VAL A 22 6.43 -14.10 6.76
N ASN A 23 5.95 -15.20 6.16
CA ASN A 23 4.99 -16.11 6.78
C ASN A 23 3.78 -15.39 7.41
N PHE A 24 3.27 -14.37 6.73
CA PHE A 24 2.17 -13.55 7.21
C PHE A 24 0.88 -13.91 6.46
N ARG A 25 -0.09 -14.49 7.18
CA ARG A 25 -1.38 -14.93 6.61
C ARG A 25 -1.14 -15.80 5.36
N SER A 26 -1.74 -15.46 4.23
CA SER A 26 -1.57 -16.17 2.96
C SER A 26 -0.26 -15.86 2.21
N TRP A 27 0.59 -14.96 2.71
CA TRP A 27 1.86 -14.61 2.06
C TRP A 27 3.03 -15.34 2.73
N ARG A 28 3.65 -16.27 1.99
CA ARG A 28 4.92 -16.90 2.43
C ARG A 28 6.05 -15.87 2.46
N HIS A 29 6.18 -15.09 1.40
CA HIS A 29 7.13 -14.01 1.29
C HIS A 29 6.62 -12.95 0.30
N ALA A 30 6.67 -11.68 0.68
CA ALA A 30 6.43 -10.55 -0.22
C ALA A 30 7.18 -9.31 0.26
N VAL A 31 7.60 -8.48 -0.68
CA VAL A 31 8.17 -7.15 -0.41
C VAL A 31 7.44 -6.16 -1.30
N LEU A 32 6.88 -5.11 -0.68
CA LEU A 32 6.28 -3.99 -1.38
C LEU A 32 7.11 -2.74 -1.11
N ASP A 33 7.42 -1.98 -2.15
CA ASP A 33 8.12 -0.69 -2.09
C ASP A 33 7.20 0.41 -2.67
N PRO A 34 6.21 0.92 -1.90
CA PRO A 34 5.27 1.92 -2.36
C PRO A 34 5.95 3.23 -2.77
N GLY A 35 5.52 3.79 -3.89
CA GLY A 35 5.88 5.15 -4.30
C GLY A 35 5.17 6.23 -3.48
N ASP A 36 5.29 7.49 -3.93
CA ASP A 36 4.70 8.65 -3.24
C ASP A 36 3.23 8.90 -3.62
N ALA A 37 2.71 8.15 -4.59
CA ALA A 37 1.34 8.23 -5.04
C ALA A 37 0.41 7.29 -4.24
N PRO A 38 -0.91 7.54 -4.23
CA PRO A 38 -1.88 6.59 -3.69
C PRO A 38 -1.71 5.19 -4.29
N VAL A 39 -1.79 4.18 -3.44
CA VAL A 39 -1.62 2.77 -3.82
C VAL A 39 -2.97 2.09 -3.91
N VAL A 40 -3.22 1.36 -5.00
CA VAL A 40 -4.42 0.53 -5.18
C VAL A 40 -4.00 -0.93 -5.28
N LEU A 41 -4.58 -1.78 -4.43
CA LEU A 41 -4.40 -3.22 -4.48
C LEU A 41 -5.48 -3.85 -5.37
N VAL A 42 -5.08 -4.53 -6.43
CA VAL A 42 -5.99 -5.16 -7.41
C VAL A 42 -5.77 -6.66 -7.51
N GLY A 43 -6.80 -7.39 -7.94
CA GLY A 43 -6.74 -8.84 -8.17
C GLY A 43 -8.01 -9.56 -7.72
N PRO A 44 -8.13 -10.86 -8.01
CA PRO A 44 -9.30 -11.68 -7.67
C PRO A 44 -9.63 -11.69 -6.17
N ASN A 45 -10.87 -12.06 -5.84
CA ASN A 45 -11.24 -12.36 -4.45
C ASN A 45 -10.38 -13.50 -3.91
N GLY A 46 -9.95 -13.39 -2.65
CA GLY A 46 -9.03 -14.36 -2.04
C GLY A 46 -7.54 -14.16 -2.36
N ALA A 47 -7.16 -13.20 -3.22
CA ALA A 47 -5.75 -12.94 -3.56
C ALA A 47 -4.88 -12.33 -2.42
N GLY A 48 -5.43 -12.15 -1.22
CA GLY A 48 -4.68 -11.64 -0.06
C GLY A 48 -4.50 -10.12 0.00
N LYS A 49 -5.33 -9.34 -0.71
CA LYS A 49 -5.31 -7.86 -0.68
C LYS A 49 -5.57 -7.32 0.74
N THR A 50 -6.58 -7.87 1.43
CA THR A 50 -6.89 -7.50 2.82
C THR A 50 -5.72 -7.79 3.75
N ASN A 51 -4.98 -8.89 3.54
CA ASN A 51 -3.81 -9.21 4.35
C ASN A 51 -2.75 -8.11 4.29
N ILE A 52 -2.55 -7.46 3.14
CA ILE A 52 -1.59 -6.35 3.02
C ILE A 52 -2.04 -5.15 3.86
N ILE A 53 -3.33 -4.81 3.82
CA ILE A 53 -3.88 -3.72 4.63
C ILE A 53 -3.83 -4.08 6.13
N GLU A 54 -4.14 -5.33 6.48
CA GLU A 54 -3.98 -5.82 7.86
C GLU A 54 -2.53 -5.68 8.33
N ALA A 55 -1.54 -6.04 7.52
CA ALA A 55 -0.13 -5.92 7.91
C ALA A 55 0.29 -4.47 8.21
N VAL A 56 -0.27 -3.48 7.49
CA VAL A 56 -0.04 -2.06 7.79
C VAL A 56 -0.62 -1.68 9.16
N SER A 57 -1.75 -2.25 9.56
CA SER A 57 -2.37 -2.01 10.87
C SER A 57 -1.56 -2.55 12.07
N PHE A 58 -0.52 -3.36 11.83
CA PHE A 58 0.39 -3.85 12.88
C PHE A 58 1.61 -2.93 13.11
N LEU A 59 1.73 -1.83 12.36
CA LEU A 59 2.85 -0.86 12.45
C LEU A 59 2.58 0.30 13.41
#